data_AF-A0A954N3K6-F1
#
_entry.id   AF-A0A954N3K6-F1
#
_cell.length_a   1.000
_cell.length_b   1.000
_cell.length_c   1.000
_cell.angle_alpha   90.00
_cell.angle_beta   90.00
_cell.angle_gamma   90.00
#
_symmetry.space_group_name_H-M   'P 1'
#
loop_
_entity.id
_entity.type
_entity.pdbx_description
1 polymer ?
#
loop_
_entity_poly.entity_id
_entity_poly.type
_entity_poly.pdbx_seq_one_letter_code
_entity_poly.pdbx_strand_id
1 'polypeptide(L)'
;MKVLPTIGVVWIALVASVSAGELYSTTPDISVATPVSPPEWALLERQLLDAQSAACEEFYERFFDPATGYLLCVERWGGDDGPDDAIENLSEFPLLYALGGSEKVLELYKKGWEGHLRQYTLAKTTKVPLALDGMYYKEFPVVFDWVHHGEGFTAFTFEGLANANDQRYQNRAKRYAGLYMNEDPGAKNYDPEKKVIRSMMNGSRGPLLRKATGLDWAGDPIEVANRFALRHGENSYDEMVLHFKDYNDVAGDHPLNLQVSSMVFNAYALTGEEKYRKWILDYVDA
;
A
#
# COMPACT_ATOMS: atom_id res chain seq x y z
N MET A 1 -47.10 43.38 65.98
CA MET A 1 -46.95 41.90 65.94
C MET A 1 -47.20 41.47 64.50
N LYS A 2 -46.22 40.81 63.88
CA LYS A 2 -46.01 40.75 62.42
C LYS A 2 -46.91 39.72 61.73
N VAL A 3 -47.37 40.09 60.54
CA VAL A 3 -48.15 39.29 59.57
C VAL A 3 -47.17 38.63 58.59
N LEU A 4 -47.37 37.36 58.25
CA LEU A 4 -46.69 36.60 57.20
C LEU A 4 -47.76 35.98 56.28
N PRO A 5 -47.64 36.07 54.94
CA PRO A 5 -48.44 35.29 54.02
C PRO A 5 -47.67 34.08 53.47
N THR A 6 -48.40 32.98 53.36
CA THR A 6 -48.09 31.72 52.66
C THR A 6 -48.10 31.93 51.14
N ILE A 7 -47.05 31.46 50.44
CA ILE A 7 -47.04 31.33 48.97
C ILE A 7 -46.73 29.87 48.64
N GLY A 8 -47.58 29.27 47.80
CA GLY A 8 -47.51 27.87 47.39
C GLY A 8 -46.37 27.56 46.42
N VAL A 9 -45.89 26.32 46.47
CA VAL A 9 -44.89 25.76 45.56
C VAL A 9 -45.53 24.61 44.79
N VAL A 10 -45.69 24.79 43.47
CA VAL A 10 -46.07 23.75 42.52
C VAL A 10 -44.79 23.23 41.87
N TRP A 11 -44.65 21.91 41.84
CA TRP A 11 -43.53 21.18 41.25
C TRP A 11 -43.50 21.32 39.73
N ILE A 12 -42.33 21.68 39.17
CA ILE A 12 -42.02 21.54 37.73
C ILE A 12 -40.85 20.57 37.61
N ALA A 13 -41.09 19.48 36.87
CA ALA A 13 -40.11 18.48 36.51
C ALA A 13 -39.08 19.07 35.52
N LEU A 14 -37.78 18.93 35.82
CA LEU A 14 -36.70 19.22 34.89
C LEU A 14 -36.26 17.91 34.22
N VAL A 15 -36.65 17.72 32.97
CA VAL A 15 -35.98 16.79 32.05
C VAL A 15 -34.81 17.57 31.45
N ALA A 16 -33.60 17.28 31.91
CA ALA A 16 -32.39 17.80 31.28
C ALA A 16 -32.10 16.97 30.01
N SER A 17 -32.64 17.41 28.88
CA SER A 17 -32.12 17.02 27.57
C SER A 17 -30.76 17.67 27.40
N VAL A 18 -29.69 16.89 27.63
CA VAL A 18 -28.35 17.25 27.18
C VAL A 18 -28.38 17.23 25.66
N SER A 19 -28.53 18.42 25.06
CA SER A 19 -28.29 18.63 23.65
C SER A 19 -26.85 18.22 23.35
N ALA A 20 -26.70 17.11 22.61
CA ALA A 20 -25.46 16.77 21.95
C ALA A 20 -25.08 17.96 21.07
N GLY A 21 -24.10 18.75 21.52
CA GLY A 21 -23.47 19.74 20.68
C GLY A 21 -22.77 18.98 19.55
N GLU A 22 -23.34 19.07 18.36
CA GLU A 22 -22.67 18.69 17.13
C GLU A 22 -21.36 19.48 17.06
N LEU A 23 -20.25 18.81 17.33
CA LEU A 23 -18.92 19.28 16.93
C LEU A 23 -18.82 19.11 15.41
N TYR A 24 -19.58 19.92 14.65
CA TYR A 24 -19.24 20.14 13.25
C TYR A 24 -17.90 20.85 13.25
N SER A 25 -16.86 20.13 12.85
CA SER A 25 -15.66 20.74 12.27
C SER A 25 -16.15 21.76 11.23
N THR A 26 -16.08 23.04 11.53
CA THR A 26 -16.30 24.10 10.54
C THR A 26 -15.14 23.98 9.56
N THR A 27 -15.33 23.21 8.50
CA THR A 27 -14.42 23.21 7.35
C THR A 27 -14.28 24.68 6.93
N PRO A 28 -13.06 25.26 6.95
CA PRO A 28 -12.90 26.65 6.56
C PRO A 28 -13.43 26.84 5.14
N ASP A 29 -14.39 27.76 4.98
CA ASP A 29 -14.96 28.10 3.68
C ASP A 29 -13.96 29.01 2.95
N ILE A 30 -13.19 28.42 2.04
CA ILE A 30 -12.24 29.14 1.20
C ILE A 30 -13.02 29.68 0.00
N SER A 31 -13.34 30.98 0.04
CA SER A 31 -13.97 31.68 -1.08
C SER A 31 -12.91 32.40 -1.94
N VAL A 32 -12.74 31.94 -3.18
CA VAL A 32 -11.93 32.63 -4.20
C VAL A 32 -12.89 33.41 -5.11
N ALA A 33 -13.09 34.69 -4.83
CA ALA A 33 -14.07 35.53 -5.54
C ALA A 33 -13.44 36.53 -6.53
N THR A 34 -12.12 36.63 -6.58
CA THR A 34 -11.41 37.59 -7.44
C THR A 34 -10.75 36.85 -8.61
N PRO A 35 -11.23 37.03 -9.85
CA PRO A 35 -10.55 36.52 -11.03
C PRO A 35 -9.16 37.14 -11.15
N VAL A 36 -8.15 36.31 -11.42
CA VAL A 36 -6.79 36.75 -11.75
C VAL A 36 -6.36 36.05 -13.05
N SER A 37 -5.55 36.72 -13.85
CA SER A 37 -4.89 36.05 -14.98
C SER A 37 -3.93 34.97 -14.44
N PRO A 38 -3.91 33.77 -15.03
CA PRO A 38 -3.01 32.72 -14.57
C PRO A 38 -1.56 33.20 -14.71
N PRO A 39 -0.73 33.07 -13.67
CA PRO A 39 0.69 33.39 -13.78
C PRO A 39 1.38 32.41 -14.74
N GLU A 40 2.50 32.83 -15.32
CA GLU A 40 3.24 32.03 -16.31
C GLU A 40 3.60 30.64 -15.80
N TRP A 41 4.02 30.51 -14.54
CA TRP A 41 4.39 29.22 -13.95
C TRP A 41 3.22 28.21 -13.96
N ALA A 42 1.97 28.67 -13.80
CA ALA A 42 0.81 27.79 -13.78
C ALA A 42 0.52 27.23 -15.20
N LEU A 43 0.78 28.05 -16.23
CA LEU A 43 0.68 27.59 -17.62
C LEU A 43 1.78 26.57 -17.96
N LEU A 44 3.00 26.80 -17.48
CA LEU A 44 4.12 25.86 -17.66
C LEU A 44 3.90 24.55 -16.90
N GLU A 45 3.36 24.61 -15.68
CA GLU A 45 2.98 23.42 -14.92
C GLU A 45 1.92 22.59 -15.67
N ARG A 46 0.91 23.23 -16.26
CA ARG A 46 -0.06 22.54 -17.12
C ARG A 46 0.60 21.84 -18.31
N GLN A 47 1.51 22.52 -19.01
CA GLN A 47 2.25 21.92 -20.12
C GLN A 47 3.11 20.73 -19.66
N LEU A 48 3.72 20.81 -18.48
CA LEU A 48 4.49 19.72 -17.90
C LEU A 48 3.59 18.50 -17.60
N LEU A 49 2.45 18.71 -16.94
CA LEU A 49 1.50 17.64 -16.62
C LEU A 49 0.95 16.96 -17.88
N ASP A 50 0.65 17.74 -18.92
CA ASP A 50 0.16 17.22 -20.20
C ASP A 50 1.27 16.41 -20.92
N ALA A 51 2.50 16.91 -20.93
CA ALA A 51 3.65 16.22 -21.52
C ALA A 51 3.98 14.91 -20.79
N GLN A 52 3.96 14.91 -19.45
CA GLN A 52 4.16 13.71 -18.64
C GLN A 52 3.04 12.69 -18.88
N SER A 53 1.79 13.14 -18.99
CA SER A 53 0.65 12.27 -19.28
C SER A 53 0.81 11.56 -20.63
N ALA A 54 1.20 12.30 -21.67
CA ALA A 54 1.46 11.72 -22.99
C ALA A 54 2.61 10.69 -22.97
N ALA A 55 3.68 10.97 -22.20
CA ALA A 55 4.78 10.03 -22.03
C ALA A 55 4.36 8.74 -21.31
N CYS A 56 3.51 8.84 -20.27
CA CYS A 56 2.92 7.69 -19.59
C CYS A 56 2.07 6.83 -20.54
N GLU A 57 1.28 7.45 -21.42
CA GLU A 57 0.48 6.75 -22.43
C GLU A 57 1.38 6.00 -23.43
N GLU A 58 2.39 6.66 -24.01
CA GLU A 58 3.35 6.02 -24.93
C GLU A 58 4.10 4.85 -24.27
N PHE A 59 4.56 5.06 -23.03
CA PHE A 59 5.22 4.02 -22.25
C PHE A 59 4.30 2.81 -22.03
N TYR A 60 3.07 3.04 -21.60
CA TYR A 60 2.11 1.97 -21.35
C TYR A 60 1.79 1.20 -22.64
N GLU A 61 1.55 1.89 -23.75
CA GLU A 61 1.30 1.26 -25.06
C GLU A 61 2.45 0.36 -25.51
N ARG A 62 3.68 0.72 -25.14
CA ARG A 62 4.88 -0.04 -25.52
C ARG A 62 5.12 -1.28 -24.66
N PHE A 63 4.87 -1.17 -23.36
CA PHE A 63 5.35 -2.16 -22.38
C PHE A 63 4.25 -2.95 -21.68
N PHE A 64 2.97 -2.63 -21.89
CA PHE A 64 1.87 -3.36 -21.28
C PHE A 64 0.94 -3.96 -22.33
N ASP A 65 0.47 -5.18 -22.07
CA ASP A 65 -0.52 -5.82 -22.90
C ASP A 65 -1.88 -5.10 -22.79
N PRO A 66 -2.43 -4.58 -23.90
CA PRO A 66 -3.65 -3.78 -23.85
C PRO A 66 -4.91 -4.61 -23.61
N ALA A 67 -4.89 -5.95 -23.64
CA ALA A 67 -6.06 -6.75 -23.32
C ALA A 67 -6.12 -7.08 -21.82
N THR A 68 -4.96 -7.35 -21.21
CA THR A 68 -4.83 -7.92 -19.87
C THR A 68 -4.27 -6.96 -18.83
N GLY A 69 -3.55 -5.91 -19.27
CA GLY A 69 -2.82 -5.00 -18.38
C GLY A 69 -1.51 -5.59 -17.84
N TYR A 70 -1.02 -6.68 -18.42
CA TYR A 70 0.20 -7.34 -17.96
C TYR A 70 1.42 -6.55 -18.42
N LEU A 71 2.43 -6.44 -17.56
CA LEU A 71 3.73 -5.95 -17.98
C LEU A 71 4.37 -6.99 -18.90
N LEU A 72 4.85 -6.55 -20.06
CA LEU A 72 5.54 -7.37 -21.06
C LEU A 72 7.01 -7.58 -20.63
N CYS A 73 7.18 -8.38 -19.58
CA CYS A 73 8.48 -8.70 -18.98
C CYS A 73 8.66 -10.22 -18.81
N VAL A 74 9.83 -10.62 -18.31
CA VAL A 74 10.02 -11.97 -17.80
C VAL A 74 9.52 -11.98 -16.35
N GLU A 75 8.45 -12.70 -16.05
CA GLU A 75 7.96 -12.76 -14.66
C GLU A 75 8.96 -13.49 -13.77
N ARG A 76 9.29 -12.87 -12.65
CA ARG A 76 10.37 -13.30 -11.78
C ARG A 76 9.97 -13.17 -10.31
N TRP A 77 10.75 -13.85 -9.48
CA TRP A 77 10.69 -13.81 -8.03
C TRP A 77 12.07 -13.43 -7.55
N GLY A 78 12.14 -12.56 -6.55
CA GLY A 78 13.37 -12.26 -5.83
C GLY A 78 13.45 -10.78 -5.47
N GLY A 79 14.55 -10.38 -4.83
CA GLY A 79 14.79 -8.98 -4.45
C GLY A 79 15.48 -8.13 -5.51
N ASP A 80 15.86 -8.70 -6.66
CA ASP A 80 16.53 -7.97 -7.74
C ASP A 80 15.61 -7.74 -8.96
N ASP A 81 14.57 -8.55 -9.07
CA ASP A 81 13.69 -8.61 -10.23
C ASP A 81 12.29 -9.14 -9.86
N GLY A 82 11.80 -8.74 -8.69
CA GLY A 82 10.59 -9.26 -8.10
C GLY A 82 9.29 -8.70 -8.72
N PRO A 83 8.14 -9.14 -8.22
CA PRO A 83 6.85 -8.54 -8.57
C PRO A 83 6.76 -7.05 -8.22
N ASP A 84 7.46 -6.61 -7.18
CA ASP A 84 7.58 -5.23 -6.75
C ASP A 84 8.23 -4.34 -7.83
N ASP A 85 9.41 -4.71 -8.34
CA ASP A 85 10.07 -4.03 -9.46
C ASP A 85 9.15 -3.89 -10.69
N ALA A 86 8.33 -4.91 -10.96
CA ALA A 86 7.44 -4.91 -12.12
C ALA A 86 6.36 -3.82 -12.00
N ILE A 87 5.71 -3.70 -10.84
CA ILE A 87 4.63 -2.73 -10.67
C ILE A 87 5.14 -1.31 -10.45
N GLU A 88 6.40 -1.14 -10.05
CA GLU A 88 7.04 0.17 -9.93
C GLU A 88 7.05 0.99 -11.24
N ASN A 89 6.94 0.33 -12.39
CA ASN A 89 6.76 0.99 -13.68
C ASN A 89 5.51 1.90 -13.74
N LEU A 90 4.60 1.79 -12.76
CA LEU A 90 3.39 2.59 -12.61
C LEU A 90 3.34 3.41 -11.30
N SER A 91 4.42 3.47 -10.52
CA SER A 91 4.49 4.08 -9.17
C SER A 91 3.86 5.47 -9.10
N GLU A 92 4.23 6.38 -10.00
CA GLU A 92 3.80 7.78 -9.97
C GLU A 92 2.54 8.05 -10.80
N PHE A 93 1.97 7.06 -11.50
CA PHE A 93 0.79 7.30 -12.35
C PHE A 93 -0.40 7.88 -11.54
N PRO A 94 -0.77 7.31 -10.38
CA PRO A 94 -1.86 7.88 -9.57
C PRO A 94 -1.52 9.27 -9.02
N LEU A 95 -0.26 9.52 -8.66
CA LEU A 95 0.19 10.81 -8.17
C LEU A 95 0.12 11.87 -9.28
N LEU A 96 0.57 11.55 -10.49
CA LEU A 96 0.47 12.45 -11.65
C LEU A 96 -0.98 12.84 -11.91
N TYR A 97 -1.91 11.88 -11.87
CA TYR A 97 -3.34 12.17 -11.98
C TYR A 97 -3.81 13.10 -10.84
N ALA A 98 -3.45 12.81 -9.59
CA ALA A 98 -3.83 13.62 -8.44
C ALA A 98 -3.31 15.07 -8.51
N LEU A 99 -2.16 15.29 -9.16
CA LEU A 99 -1.60 16.61 -9.44
C LEU A 99 -2.28 17.34 -10.62
N GLY A 100 -3.20 16.68 -11.33
CA GLY A 100 -3.96 17.24 -12.45
C GLY A 100 -3.55 16.73 -13.84
N GLY A 101 -2.80 15.63 -13.91
CA GLY A 101 -2.53 14.90 -15.15
C GLY A 101 -3.80 14.33 -15.80
N SER A 102 -3.65 13.75 -16.99
CA SER A 102 -4.76 13.20 -17.77
C SER A 102 -5.51 12.09 -17.02
N GLU A 103 -6.84 12.06 -17.14
CA GLU A 103 -7.67 10.95 -16.63
C GLU A 103 -7.25 9.61 -17.24
N LYS A 104 -6.69 9.63 -18.45
CA LYS A 104 -6.17 8.44 -19.11
C LYS A 104 -5.07 7.75 -18.29
N VAL A 105 -4.22 8.52 -17.62
CA VAL A 105 -3.14 7.98 -16.77
C VAL A 105 -3.73 7.15 -15.63
N LEU A 106 -4.82 7.61 -15.01
CA LEU A 106 -5.51 6.84 -13.97
C LEU A 106 -6.16 5.57 -14.53
N GLU A 107 -6.78 5.62 -15.71
CA GLU A 107 -7.33 4.43 -16.37
C GLU A 107 -6.25 3.37 -16.63
N LEU A 108 -5.10 3.81 -17.14
CA LEU A 108 -3.96 2.94 -17.44
C LEU A 108 -3.39 2.33 -16.17
N TYR A 109 -3.18 3.13 -15.11
CA TYR A 109 -2.78 2.61 -13.81
C TYR A 109 -3.76 1.54 -13.31
N LYS A 110 -5.06 1.81 -13.29
CA LYS A 110 -6.06 0.85 -12.78
C LYS A 110 -6.02 -0.46 -13.56
N LYS A 111 -5.84 -0.39 -14.88
CA LYS A 111 -5.70 -1.57 -15.73
C LYS A 111 -4.42 -2.33 -15.43
N GLY A 112 -3.29 -1.63 -15.32
CA GLY A 112 -1.99 -2.21 -14.99
C GLY A 112 -1.98 -2.84 -13.60
N TRP A 113 -2.60 -2.21 -12.61
CA TRP A 113 -2.72 -2.74 -11.26
C TRP A 113 -3.54 -4.04 -11.21
N GLU A 114 -4.72 -4.08 -11.83
CA GLU A 114 -5.51 -5.31 -11.92
C GLU A 114 -4.78 -6.40 -12.72
N GLY A 115 -4.07 -5.99 -13.79
CA GLY A 115 -3.22 -6.86 -14.58
C GLY A 115 -2.11 -7.48 -13.76
N HIS A 116 -1.37 -6.68 -13.00
CA HIS A 116 -0.28 -7.06 -12.10
C HIS A 116 -0.73 -8.08 -11.06
N LEU A 117 -1.80 -7.76 -10.33
CA LEU A 117 -2.35 -8.66 -9.31
C LEU A 117 -2.69 -10.03 -9.90
N ARG A 118 -3.26 -10.05 -11.11
CA ARG A 118 -3.59 -11.31 -11.81
C ARG A 118 -2.34 -12.01 -12.35
N GLN A 119 -1.43 -11.29 -12.98
CA GLN A 119 -0.20 -11.80 -13.57
C GLN A 119 0.62 -12.53 -12.50
N TYR A 120 0.86 -11.89 -11.36
CA TYR A 120 1.67 -12.48 -10.29
C TYR A 120 0.92 -13.46 -9.39
N THR A 121 -0.41 -13.50 -9.45
CA THR A 121 -1.18 -14.65 -8.92
C THR A 121 -0.95 -15.89 -9.79
N LEU A 122 -0.79 -15.73 -11.11
CA LEU A 122 -0.58 -16.83 -12.05
C LEU A 122 0.89 -17.24 -12.17
N ALA A 123 1.82 -16.29 -12.04
CA ALA A 123 3.26 -16.53 -12.09
C ALA A 123 3.69 -17.37 -10.88
N LYS A 124 4.50 -18.39 -11.14
CA LYS A 124 4.89 -19.40 -10.17
C LYS A 124 6.38 -19.67 -10.27
N THR A 125 7.00 -19.90 -9.13
CA THR A 125 8.33 -20.46 -9.07
C THR A 125 8.29 -21.97 -9.28
N THR A 126 9.43 -22.56 -9.60
CA THR A 126 9.64 -24.00 -9.73
C THR A 126 10.63 -24.53 -8.70
N LYS A 127 11.53 -23.68 -8.19
CA LYS A 127 12.57 -24.04 -7.22
C LYS A 127 12.33 -23.40 -5.85
N VAL A 128 11.75 -22.20 -5.80
CA VAL A 128 11.47 -21.51 -4.54
C VAL A 128 10.16 -22.02 -3.94
N PRO A 129 10.15 -22.67 -2.76
CA PRO A 129 8.93 -23.23 -2.19
C PRO A 129 7.85 -22.20 -1.84
N LEU A 130 8.24 -20.94 -1.59
CA LEU A 130 7.34 -19.87 -1.13
C LEU A 130 6.26 -19.51 -2.15
N ALA A 131 6.56 -19.63 -3.46
CA ALA A 131 5.71 -19.13 -4.55
C ALA A 131 5.33 -20.20 -5.60
N LEU A 132 5.39 -21.49 -5.23
CA LEU A 132 4.98 -22.60 -6.12
C LEU A 132 3.50 -22.52 -6.54
N ASP A 133 2.67 -21.92 -5.69
CA ASP A 133 1.23 -21.77 -5.88
C ASP A 133 0.81 -20.36 -6.30
N GLY A 134 1.75 -19.56 -6.80
CA GLY A 134 1.55 -18.16 -7.16
C GLY A 134 2.42 -17.26 -6.30
N MET A 135 3.01 -16.22 -6.89
CA MET A 135 3.79 -15.21 -6.17
C MET A 135 2.89 -14.29 -5.34
N TYR A 136 1.63 -14.10 -5.77
CA TYR A 136 0.60 -13.38 -5.03
C TYR A 136 -0.52 -14.33 -4.58
N TYR A 137 -1.04 -14.06 -3.39
CA TYR A 137 -2.22 -14.71 -2.84
C TYR A 137 -3.07 -13.66 -2.11
N LYS A 138 -4.39 -13.69 -2.29
CA LYS A 138 -5.31 -12.64 -1.78
C LYS A 138 -4.91 -11.22 -2.24
N GLU A 139 -4.37 -11.12 -3.45
CA GLU A 139 -3.88 -9.88 -4.08
C GLU A 139 -2.71 -9.23 -3.31
N PHE A 140 -1.92 -10.00 -2.56
CA PHE A 140 -0.75 -9.49 -1.82
C PHE A 140 0.41 -10.52 -1.92
N PRO A 141 1.68 -10.10 -1.96
CA PRO A 141 2.83 -11.00 -2.01
C PRO A 141 2.74 -12.13 -0.97
N VAL A 142 3.09 -13.35 -1.36
CA VAL A 142 2.95 -14.51 -0.46
C VAL A 142 3.82 -14.37 0.79
N VAL A 143 5.10 -14.05 0.60
CA VAL A 143 6.12 -13.85 1.64
C VAL A 143 7.29 -13.02 1.07
N PHE A 144 7.58 -11.84 1.58
CA PHE A 144 8.86 -11.15 1.37
C PHE A 144 9.11 -10.09 2.46
N ASP A 145 10.18 -9.31 2.39
CA ASP A 145 10.39 -8.22 3.36
C ASP A 145 9.68 -6.93 2.97
N TRP A 146 9.61 -6.01 3.93
CA TRP A 146 8.82 -4.80 3.80
C TRP A 146 9.44 -3.69 2.95
N VAL A 147 10.73 -3.72 2.62
CA VAL A 147 11.30 -2.78 1.62
C VAL A 147 10.61 -3.02 0.29
N HIS A 148 10.70 -4.25 -0.20
CA HIS A 148 10.14 -4.66 -1.48
C HIS A 148 8.60 -4.64 -1.49
N HIS A 149 7.93 -5.00 -0.38
CA HIS A 149 6.49 -4.74 -0.31
C HIS A 149 6.18 -3.25 -0.43
N GLY A 150 6.89 -2.40 0.31
CA GLY A 150 6.70 -0.95 0.30
C GLY A 150 6.88 -0.38 -1.11
N GLU A 151 7.98 -0.75 -1.76
CA GLU A 151 8.31 -0.41 -3.16
C GLU A 151 7.14 -0.76 -4.09
N GLY A 152 6.73 -2.03 -4.11
CA GLY A 152 5.62 -2.50 -4.96
C GLY A 152 4.25 -1.89 -4.64
N PHE A 153 4.01 -1.42 -3.41
CA PHE A 153 2.75 -0.78 -3.00
C PHE A 153 2.77 0.76 -3.11
N THR A 154 3.81 1.36 -3.66
CA THR A 154 3.90 2.82 -3.87
C THR A 154 2.71 3.34 -4.69
N ALA A 155 2.45 2.74 -5.85
CA ALA A 155 1.33 3.12 -6.72
C ALA A 155 -0.02 2.99 -6.00
N PHE A 156 -0.23 1.86 -5.30
CA PHE A 156 -1.43 1.62 -4.49
C PHE A 156 -1.61 2.67 -3.38
N THR A 157 -0.53 3.11 -2.74
CA THR A 157 -0.59 4.13 -1.70
C THR A 157 -1.08 5.47 -2.27
N PHE A 158 -0.60 5.86 -3.46
CA PHE A 158 -1.05 7.09 -4.12
C PHE A 158 -2.47 7.01 -4.71
N GLU A 159 -3.01 5.82 -4.97
CA GLU A 159 -4.39 5.67 -5.45
C GLU A 159 -5.42 6.33 -4.52
N GLY A 160 -5.18 6.37 -3.21
CA GLY A 160 -6.05 7.06 -2.26
C GLY A 160 -6.15 8.57 -2.51
N LEU A 161 -5.10 9.20 -3.05
CA LEU A 161 -5.13 10.62 -3.45
C LEU A 161 -5.90 10.83 -4.76
N ALA A 162 -5.86 9.84 -5.65
CA ALA A 162 -6.51 9.89 -6.95
C ALA A 162 -8.01 9.55 -6.89
N ASN A 163 -8.38 8.51 -6.14
CA ASN A 163 -9.73 7.98 -6.13
C ASN A 163 -10.08 7.25 -4.82
N ALA A 164 -10.13 8.00 -3.71
CA ALA A 164 -10.47 7.47 -2.39
C ALA A 164 -11.83 6.74 -2.30
N ASN A 165 -12.76 7.03 -3.21
CA ASN A 165 -14.11 6.45 -3.22
C ASN A 165 -14.20 5.10 -3.96
N ASP A 166 -13.11 4.62 -4.55
CA ASP A 166 -13.11 3.32 -5.22
C ASP A 166 -13.31 2.18 -4.20
N GLN A 167 -14.40 1.43 -4.38
CA GLN A 167 -14.77 0.38 -3.42
C GLN A 167 -13.78 -0.78 -3.42
N ARG A 168 -13.16 -1.12 -4.56
CA ARG A 168 -12.16 -2.20 -4.64
C ARG A 168 -10.92 -1.79 -3.89
N TYR A 169 -10.49 -0.54 -4.09
CA TYR A 169 -9.37 0.05 -3.37
C TYR A 169 -9.59 0.01 -1.85
N GLN A 170 -10.72 0.52 -1.36
CA GLN A 170 -11.04 0.50 0.07
C GLN A 170 -11.08 -0.93 0.63
N ASN A 171 -11.65 -1.89 -0.11
CA ASN A 171 -11.69 -3.28 0.31
C ASN A 171 -10.29 -3.91 0.38
N ARG A 172 -9.40 -3.57 -0.56
CA ARG A 172 -7.99 -3.99 -0.53
C ARG A 172 -7.27 -3.39 0.66
N ALA A 173 -7.38 -2.09 0.90
CA ALA A 173 -6.73 -1.42 2.02
C ALA A 173 -7.12 -2.06 3.36
N LYS A 174 -8.41 -2.32 3.58
CA LYS A 174 -8.91 -3.04 4.76
C LYS A 174 -8.35 -4.46 4.85
N ARG A 175 -8.36 -5.22 3.76
CA ARG A 175 -7.88 -6.61 3.75
C ARG A 175 -6.37 -6.69 4.00
N TYR A 176 -5.58 -5.82 3.37
CA TYR A 176 -4.13 -5.79 3.54
C TYR A 176 -3.75 -5.43 4.99
N ALA A 177 -4.40 -4.41 5.58
CA ALA A 177 -4.27 -4.14 7.01
C ALA A 177 -4.65 -5.36 7.87
N GLY A 178 -5.74 -6.04 7.52
CA GLY A 178 -6.19 -7.26 8.18
C GLY A 178 -5.16 -8.41 8.23
N LEU A 179 -4.22 -8.47 7.28
CA LEU A 179 -3.10 -9.44 7.29
C LEU A 179 -2.13 -9.24 8.46
N TYR A 180 -2.12 -8.06 9.08
CA TYR A 180 -1.23 -7.69 10.20
C TYR A 180 -2.00 -7.38 11.48
N MET A 181 -3.32 -7.25 11.41
CA MET A 181 -4.20 -7.03 12.56
C MET A 181 -4.83 -8.31 13.12
N ASN A 182 -4.34 -9.48 12.69
CA ASN A 182 -4.89 -10.81 13.04
C ASN A 182 -6.38 -10.98 12.63
N GLU A 183 -6.82 -10.26 11.59
CA GLU A 183 -8.17 -10.40 11.04
C GLU A 183 -8.24 -11.53 9.99
N ASP A 184 -7.09 -11.94 9.44
CA ASP A 184 -6.97 -13.08 8.54
C ASP A 184 -6.35 -14.30 9.26
N PRO A 185 -7.11 -15.39 9.49
CA PRO A 185 -6.59 -16.57 10.19
C PRO A 185 -5.51 -17.33 9.40
N GLY A 186 -5.41 -17.11 8.09
CA GLY A 186 -4.41 -17.70 7.20
C GLY A 186 -3.08 -16.93 7.13
N ALA A 187 -3.05 -15.68 7.62
CA ALA A 187 -1.86 -14.82 7.61
C ALA A 187 -1.54 -14.33 9.02
N LYS A 188 -0.98 -15.22 9.85
CA LYS A 188 -0.66 -14.93 11.26
C LYS A 188 0.63 -14.13 11.40
N ASN A 189 0.72 -12.96 10.77
CA ASN A 189 1.93 -12.13 10.74
C ASN A 189 2.25 -11.44 12.07
N TYR A 190 1.25 -11.16 12.90
CA TYR A 190 1.40 -10.34 14.12
C TYR A 190 1.14 -11.15 15.40
N ASP A 191 2.00 -10.99 16.39
CA ASP A 191 1.83 -11.50 17.76
C ASP A 191 1.23 -10.37 18.63
N PRO A 192 -0.05 -10.47 19.06
CA PRO A 192 -0.70 -9.40 19.79
C PRO A 192 -0.27 -9.31 21.26
N GLU A 193 0.34 -10.37 21.83
CA GLU A 193 0.82 -10.36 23.21
C GLU A 193 2.16 -9.66 23.31
N LYS A 194 3.06 -9.96 22.37
CA LYS A 194 4.40 -9.36 22.28
C LYS A 194 4.45 -8.08 21.46
N LYS A 195 3.36 -7.79 20.74
CA LYS A 195 3.22 -6.65 19.83
C LYS A 195 4.30 -6.59 18.76
N VAL A 196 4.64 -7.75 18.18
CA VAL A 196 5.68 -7.86 17.16
C VAL A 196 5.14 -8.49 15.89
N ILE A 197 5.69 -8.07 14.76
CA ILE A 197 5.56 -8.84 13.52
C ILE A 197 6.55 -10.01 13.59
N ARG A 198 6.04 -11.21 13.32
CA ARG A 198 6.68 -12.47 13.71
C ARG A 198 7.86 -12.87 12.82
N SER A 199 8.07 -12.19 11.70
CA SER A 199 9.18 -12.39 10.79
C SER A 199 9.41 -11.13 9.95
N MET A 200 10.66 -10.84 9.62
CA MET A 200 11.03 -9.87 8.59
C MET A 200 10.47 -10.26 7.22
N MET A 201 10.45 -11.56 6.90
CA MET A 201 9.81 -12.07 5.69
C MET A 201 8.40 -12.55 6.01
N ASN A 202 7.40 -11.82 5.56
CA ASN A 202 5.99 -12.05 5.91
C ASN A 202 5.08 -11.74 4.72
N GLY A 203 3.77 -11.94 4.84
CA GLY A 203 2.87 -11.65 3.72
C GLY A 203 1.53 -12.35 3.81
N SER A 204 0.88 -12.54 2.67
CA SER A 204 -0.47 -13.11 2.59
C SER A 204 -0.56 -14.59 2.98
N ARG A 205 0.58 -15.29 3.04
CA ARG A 205 0.68 -16.66 3.55
C ARG A 205 1.31 -16.75 4.94
N GLY A 206 1.48 -15.61 5.62
CA GLY A 206 2.00 -15.55 6.97
C GLY A 206 3.53 -15.39 7.05
N PRO A 207 4.09 -15.45 8.27
CA PRO A 207 5.51 -15.21 8.50
C PRO A 207 6.38 -16.42 8.16
N LEU A 208 7.56 -16.18 7.60
CA LEU A 208 8.60 -17.19 7.43
C LEU A 208 9.35 -17.39 8.75
N LEU A 209 9.14 -18.54 9.40
CA LEU A 209 9.70 -18.84 10.74
C LEU A 209 10.88 -19.83 10.71
N ARG A 210 11.46 -20.03 9.53
CA ARG A 210 12.72 -20.75 9.35
C ARG A 210 13.78 -19.76 8.86
N LYS A 211 15.05 -20.18 8.89
CA LYS A 211 16.09 -19.42 8.20
C LYS A 211 15.74 -19.29 6.71
N ALA A 212 15.85 -18.08 6.18
CA ALA A 212 15.80 -17.84 4.75
C ALA A 212 17.05 -18.44 4.09
N THR A 213 16.94 -18.76 2.81
CA THR A 213 18.03 -19.25 1.96
C THR A 213 18.29 -18.21 0.89
N GLY A 214 19.49 -18.22 0.28
CA GLY A 214 19.74 -17.32 -0.85
C GLY A 214 18.77 -17.53 -2.01
N LEU A 215 18.19 -18.74 -2.15
CA LEU A 215 17.14 -19.02 -3.12
C LEU A 215 15.81 -18.33 -2.80
N ASP A 216 15.45 -18.19 -1.51
CA ASP A 216 14.24 -17.45 -1.13
C ASP A 216 14.33 -15.97 -1.54
N TRP A 217 15.54 -15.43 -1.65
CA TRP A 217 15.84 -14.06 -2.07
C TRP A 217 16.10 -13.89 -3.57
N ALA A 218 16.85 -14.78 -4.21
CA ALA A 218 17.27 -14.64 -5.61
C ALA A 218 16.25 -15.23 -6.62
N GLY A 219 15.35 -16.08 -6.14
CA GLY A 219 14.37 -16.75 -7.00
C GLY A 219 14.90 -17.92 -7.80
N ASP A 220 14.17 -18.32 -8.83
CA ASP A 220 14.54 -19.46 -9.69
C ASP A 220 15.82 -19.16 -10.52
N PRO A 221 16.54 -20.18 -11.01
CA PRO A 221 17.70 -19.96 -11.88
C PRO A 221 17.37 -19.22 -13.19
N ILE A 222 18.23 -18.27 -13.56
CA ILE A 222 18.19 -17.56 -14.85
C ILE A 222 19.57 -17.49 -15.50
N GLU A 223 19.59 -17.32 -16.83
CA GLU A 223 20.82 -17.04 -17.56
C GLU A 223 21.12 -15.54 -17.45
N VAL A 224 22.10 -15.19 -16.60
CA VAL A 224 22.52 -13.80 -16.36
C VAL A 224 23.54 -13.34 -17.39
N ALA A 225 24.63 -14.10 -17.54
CA ALA A 225 25.78 -13.71 -18.33
C ALA A 225 25.40 -13.36 -19.78
N ASN A 226 25.83 -12.19 -20.25
CA ASN A 226 25.56 -11.65 -21.59
C ASN A 226 24.06 -11.39 -21.91
N ARG A 227 23.17 -11.46 -20.92
CA ARG A 227 21.73 -11.22 -21.10
C ARG A 227 21.19 -10.11 -20.21
N PHE A 228 21.58 -10.09 -18.96
CA PHE A 228 21.12 -9.12 -17.96
C PHE A 228 22.31 -8.46 -17.26
N ALA A 229 22.10 -7.23 -16.80
CA ALA A 229 23.03 -6.52 -15.93
C ALA A 229 22.42 -6.42 -14.54
N LEU A 230 22.92 -7.22 -13.61
CA LEU A 230 22.45 -7.20 -12.21
C LEU A 230 22.95 -5.92 -11.54
N ARG A 231 22.07 -5.26 -10.79
CA ARG A 231 22.34 -3.93 -10.22
C ARG A 231 23.18 -3.97 -8.94
N HIS A 232 23.41 -5.16 -8.38
CA HIS A 232 24.24 -5.37 -7.19
C HIS A 232 25.69 -5.77 -7.51
N GLY A 233 26.06 -5.85 -8.80
CA GLY A 233 27.44 -6.05 -9.27
C GLY A 233 27.82 -7.50 -9.60
N GLU A 234 26.87 -8.43 -9.51
CA GLU A 234 27.02 -9.83 -9.87
C GLU A 234 26.99 -10.03 -11.39
N ASN A 235 27.68 -11.06 -11.85
CA ASN A 235 27.81 -11.42 -13.26
C ASN A 235 27.23 -12.82 -13.57
N SER A 236 26.78 -13.54 -12.55
CA SER A 236 26.19 -14.87 -12.69
C SER A 236 25.07 -15.10 -11.68
N TYR A 237 24.21 -16.08 -11.97
CA TYR A 237 23.15 -16.48 -11.05
C TYR A 237 23.71 -17.06 -9.73
N ASP A 238 24.86 -17.76 -9.77
CA ASP A 238 25.48 -18.28 -8.54
C ASP A 238 25.97 -17.13 -7.65
N GLU A 239 26.51 -16.06 -8.23
CA GLU A 239 26.87 -14.84 -7.49
C GLU A 239 25.62 -14.16 -6.91
N MET A 240 24.52 -14.08 -7.68
CA MET A 240 23.23 -13.55 -7.21
C MET A 240 22.71 -14.32 -5.99
N VAL A 241 22.76 -15.65 -6.00
CA VAL A 241 22.37 -16.47 -4.84
C VAL A 241 23.35 -16.28 -3.67
N LEU A 242 24.65 -16.18 -3.96
CA LEU A 242 25.70 -16.01 -2.95
C LEU A 242 25.62 -14.65 -2.25
N HIS A 243 25.10 -13.62 -2.91
CA HIS A 243 24.84 -12.30 -2.31
C HIS A 243 24.07 -12.43 -1.00
N PHE A 244 23.03 -13.27 -1.00
CA PHE A 244 22.11 -13.46 0.12
C PHE A 244 22.56 -14.51 1.15
N LYS A 245 23.81 -14.98 1.09
CA LYS A 245 24.32 -16.05 1.97
C LYS A 245 24.28 -15.74 3.48
N ASP A 246 24.21 -14.45 3.82
CA ASP A 246 24.19 -13.94 5.20
C ASP A 246 22.82 -13.34 5.60
N TYR A 247 21.83 -13.35 4.69
CA TYR A 247 20.50 -12.74 4.84
C TYR A 247 19.47 -13.78 5.33
N ASN A 248 19.85 -14.56 6.35
CA ASN A 248 19.14 -15.81 6.67
C ASN A 248 18.27 -15.70 7.93
N ASP A 249 18.65 -14.87 8.89
CA ASP A 249 17.99 -14.78 10.19
C ASP A 249 16.81 -13.80 10.13
N VAL A 250 15.69 -14.29 9.62
CA VAL A 250 14.49 -13.49 9.32
C VAL A 250 13.37 -13.64 10.35
N ALA A 251 13.46 -14.63 11.26
CA ALA A 251 12.42 -14.86 12.27
C ALA A 251 12.50 -13.83 13.41
N GLY A 252 11.34 -13.27 13.79
CA GLY A 252 11.25 -12.16 14.72
C GLY A 252 11.00 -10.83 14.02
N ASP A 253 10.80 -9.79 14.82
CA ASP A 253 10.55 -8.46 14.27
C ASP A 253 11.81 -7.83 13.69
N HIS A 254 11.63 -6.82 12.85
CA HIS A 254 12.70 -6.12 12.17
C HIS A 254 12.30 -4.67 11.88
N PRO A 255 13.21 -3.68 11.92
CA PRO A 255 12.87 -2.28 11.65
C PRO A 255 12.15 -2.03 10.31
N LEU A 256 12.40 -2.88 9.31
CA LEU A 256 11.70 -2.82 8.02
C LEU A 256 10.18 -3.02 8.16
N ASN A 257 9.74 -3.81 9.14
CA ASN A 257 8.32 -4.06 9.39
C ASN A 257 7.56 -2.81 9.87
N LEU A 258 8.25 -1.74 10.32
CA LEU A 258 7.60 -0.47 10.62
C LEU A 258 6.83 0.09 9.42
N GLN A 259 7.22 -0.25 8.18
CA GLN A 259 6.51 0.19 6.99
C GLN A 259 5.06 -0.33 6.91
N VAL A 260 4.72 -1.40 7.64
CA VAL A 260 3.33 -1.86 7.81
C VAL A 260 2.43 -0.74 8.34
N SER A 261 2.95 0.15 9.19
CA SER A 261 2.15 1.25 9.73
C SER A 261 1.60 2.15 8.64
N SER A 262 2.31 2.34 7.54
CA SER A 262 1.85 3.14 6.40
C SER A 262 0.68 2.48 5.68
N MET A 263 0.71 1.15 5.51
CA MET A 263 -0.39 0.39 4.93
C MET A 263 -1.63 0.40 5.84
N VAL A 264 -1.44 0.21 7.15
CA VAL A 264 -2.55 0.28 8.12
C VAL A 264 -3.09 1.71 8.23
N PHE A 265 -2.22 2.72 8.13
CA PHE A 265 -2.61 4.13 8.09
C PHE A 265 -3.47 4.43 6.86
N ASN A 266 -3.16 3.83 5.71
CA ASN A 266 -3.99 4.01 4.51
C ASN A 266 -5.44 3.53 4.75
N ALA A 267 -5.61 2.37 5.41
CA ALA A 267 -6.94 1.92 5.83
C ALA A 267 -7.61 2.87 6.83
N TYR A 268 -6.86 3.44 7.77
CA TYR A 268 -7.36 4.48 8.68
C TYR A 268 -7.82 5.74 7.93
N ALA A 269 -6.99 6.27 7.03
CA ALA A 269 -7.27 7.50 6.29
C ALA A 269 -8.55 7.38 5.43
N LEU A 270 -8.81 6.19 4.88
CA LEU A 270 -9.99 5.94 4.05
C LEU A 270 -11.27 5.72 4.86
N THR A 271 -11.17 5.25 6.10
CA THR A 271 -12.32 4.72 6.84
C THR A 271 -12.65 5.47 8.12
N GLY A 272 -11.66 6.13 8.73
CA GLY A 272 -11.74 6.73 10.05
C GLY A 272 -11.92 5.71 11.20
N GLU A 273 -11.80 4.39 10.95
CA GLU A 273 -12.03 3.39 11.99
C GLU A 273 -10.88 3.37 13.02
N GLU A 274 -11.20 3.61 14.30
CA GLU A 274 -10.22 3.75 15.39
C GLU A 274 -9.33 2.51 15.59
N LYS A 275 -9.79 1.32 15.18
CA LYS A 275 -9.00 0.08 15.29
C LYS A 275 -7.65 0.17 14.58
N TYR A 276 -7.58 0.85 13.44
CA TYR A 276 -6.36 1.01 12.66
C TYR A 276 -5.37 1.93 13.37
N ARG A 277 -5.85 3.09 13.83
CA ARG A 277 -5.06 4.04 14.62
C ARG A 277 -4.51 3.40 15.90
N LYS A 278 -5.36 2.68 16.63
CA LYS A 278 -4.96 1.97 17.85
C LYS A 278 -3.87 0.93 17.56
N TRP A 279 -4.03 0.13 16.52
CA TRP A 279 -3.04 -0.89 16.16
C TRP A 279 -1.68 -0.26 15.82
N ILE A 280 -1.67 0.83 15.06
CA ILE A 280 -0.43 1.55 14.69
C ILE A 280 0.30 2.05 15.94
N LEU A 281 -0.41 2.73 16.84
CA LEU A 281 0.18 3.24 18.08
C LEU A 281 0.67 2.10 18.97
N ASP A 282 -0.13 1.04 19.13
CA ASP A 282 0.26 -0.11 19.93
C ASP A 282 1.52 -0.80 19.39
N TYR A 283 1.70 -0.89 18.07
CA TYR A 283 2.87 -1.50 17.42
C TYR A 283 4.12 -0.61 17.48
N VAL A 284 3.98 0.68 17.22
CA VAL A 284 5.11 1.63 17.20
C VAL A 284 5.64 1.92 18.61
N ASP A 285 4.77 1.92 19.64
CA ASP A 285 5.14 2.14 21.04
C ASP A 285 5.68 0.87 21.75
N ALA A 286 5.77 -0.27 21.05
CA ALA A 286 6.09 -1.58 21.62
C ALA A 286 7.54 -1.73 22.10
#